data_AF-A0A1Y2MDP9-F1
#
_entry.id   AF-A0A1Y2MDP9-F1
#
_cell.length_a   1.000
_cell.length_b   1.000
_cell.length_c   1.000
_cell.angle_alpha   90.00
_cell.angle_beta   90.00
_cell.angle_gamma   90.00
#
_symmetry.space_group_name_H-M   'P 1'
#
loop_
_entity.id
_entity.type
_entity.pdbx_description
1 polymer ?
#
loop_
_entity_poly.entity_id
_entity_poly.type
_entity_poly.pdbx_seq_one_letter_code
_entity_poly.pdbx_strand_id
1 'polypeptide(L)'
;MKLLEEAGIYVFTGVSTRFNTINRLDPYASYHSTAMTEFFQTVNLMAQYPNTLGLHAGNSITNSPKNQRAAPVIKAVVRDLKEYMKLQNAASGQRILPIGYTAATVDLLDTTLLKYLSVGDPASAIDFWTCNCYMWAGKSNLQMSGYNSLIQRLQDAAIPIFMSEYGVNMPNPRLFEETLALYSPQMSQVFSGGCAYTFWEAPNSYGLVDLVNQEHPRNSSAEAVEQRHQVALTRANNTKKTAEKRYTDRGTLSVFHDFIRYRENLKATRDIESTWEGDVMEREAAERGNVDTTQMSWPWEPEHQMPDTVVDWQQLEDELSGKGLLYVM
;
A
#
# COMPACT_ATOMS: atom_id res chain seq x y z
N MET A 1 -11.86 -1.06 -12.98
CA MET A 1 -11.12 -2.34 -12.93
C MET A 1 -10.87 -2.91 -14.32
N LYS A 2 -11.91 -3.25 -15.12
CA LYS A 2 -11.73 -3.79 -16.49
C LYS A 2 -10.82 -2.94 -17.40
N LEU A 3 -11.03 -1.62 -17.47
CA LEU A 3 -10.16 -0.73 -18.25
C LEU A 3 -8.70 -0.72 -17.78
N LEU A 4 -8.46 -0.94 -16.48
CA LEU A 4 -7.10 -1.06 -15.94
C LEU A 4 -6.49 -2.41 -16.32
N GLU A 5 -7.27 -3.48 -16.22
CA GLU A 5 -6.86 -4.84 -16.63
C GLU A 5 -6.50 -4.90 -18.12
N GLU A 6 -7.32 -4.34 -19.00
CA GLU A 6 -7.06 -4.25 -20.45
C GLU A 6 -5.76 -3.49 -20.76
N ALA A 7 -5.35 -2.58 -19.87
CA ALA A 7 -4.09 -1.85 -19.95
C ALA A 7 -2.92 -2.57 -19.24
N GLY A 8 -3.13 -3.76 -18.68
CA GLY A 8 -2.14 -4.51 -17.89
C GLY A 8 -1.84 -3.89 -16.52
N ILE A 9 -2.74 -3.08 -15.97
CA ILE A 9 -2.56 -2.38 -14.70
C ILE A 9 -3.23 -3.17 -13.57
N TYR A 10 -2.42 -3.51 -12.58
CA TYR A 10 -2.83 -4.15 -11.33
C TYR A 10 -3.07 -3.12 -10.23
N VAL A 11 -3.90 -3.49 -9.24
CA VAL A 11 -4.32 -2.60 -8.15
C VAL A 11 -4.07 -3.23 -6.80
N PHE A 12 -3.33 -2.54 -5.95
CA PHE A 12 -3.40 -2.71 -4.50
C PHE A 12 -4.44 -1.75 -3.91
N THR A 13 -5.17 -2.20 -2.91
CA THR A 13 -6.21 -1.38 -2.26
C THR A 13 -6.24 -1.62 -0.76
N GLY A 14 -6.57 -0.60 0.02
CA GLY A 14 -6.82 -0.77 1.46
C GLY A 14 -8.18 -1.42 1.70
N VAL A 15 -8.31 -2.17 2.79
CA VAL A 15 -9.63 -2.62 3.29
C VAL A 15 -10.39 -1.49 4.00
N SER A 16 -9.66 -0.47 4.47
CA SER A 16 -10.23 0.67 5.17
C SER A 16 -10.79 1.72 4.21
N THR A 17 -11.77 2.47 4.70
CA THR A 17 -12.31 3.66 4.04
C THR A 17 -12.01 4.90 4.87
N ARG A 18 -12.34 6.09 4.35
CA ARG A 18 -12.21 7.34 5.11
C ARG A 18 -13.10 7.39 6.37
N PHE A 19 -14.09 6.52 6.47
CA PHE A 19 -15.07 6.49 7.56
C PHE A 19 -14.85 5.32 8.52
N ASN A 20 -14.17 4.27 8.06
CA ASN A 20 -13.89 3.10 8.85
C ASN A 20 -12.43 2.67 8.66
N THR A 21 -11.67 2.82 9.74
CA THR A 21 -10.24 2.49 9.83
C THR A 21 -9.92 2.16 11.27
N ILE A 22 -8.90 1.32 11.49
CA ILE A 22 -8.28 1.22 12.81
C ILE A 22 -7.69 2.58 13.18
N ASN A 23 -8.18 3.14 14.28
CA ASN A 23 -7.77 4.42 14.81
C ASN A 23 -6.49 4.25 15.62
N ARG A 24 -5.38 4.80 15.13
CA ARG A 24 -4.07 4.72 15.82
C ARG A 24 -4.08 5.29 17.25
N LEU A 25 -5.03 6.18 17.58
CA LEU A 25 -5.15 6.76 18.93
C LEU A 25 -5.90 5.83 19.87
N ASP A 26 -6.78 4.98 19.35
CA ASP A 26 -7.54 3.99 20.11
C ASP A 26 -7.78 2.71 19.29
N PRO A 27 -6.71 1.91 19.08
CA PRO A 27 -6.76 0.82 18.10
C PRO A 27 -7.67 -0.32 18.55
N TYR A 28 -7.71 -0.64 19.84
CA TYR A 28 -8.53 -1.73 20.37
C TYR A 28 -10.02 -1.39 20.29
N ALA A 29 -10.42 -0.17 20.64
CA ALA A 29 -11.83 0.23 20.55
C ALA A 29 -12.34 0.36 19.11
N SER A 30 -11.45 0.67 18.16
CA SER A 30 -11.80 0.76 16.72
C SER A 30 -11.77 -0.60 15.99
N TYR A 31 -11.35 -1.66 16.67
CA TYR A 31 -11.48 -3.03 16.19
C TYR A 31 -12.74 -3.65 16.79
N HIS A 32 -13.83 -3.61 16.04
CA HIS A 32 -15.15 -4.12 16.42
C HIS A 32 -15.84 -4.78 15.24
N SER A 33 -16.90 -5.57 15.50
CA SER A 33 -17.58 -6.39 14.49
C SER A 33 -18.02 -5.61 13.26
N THR A 34 -18.67 -4.45 13.44
CA THR A 34 -19.09 -3.59 12.31
C THR A 34 -17.91 -3.15 11.43
N ALA A 35 -16.77 -2.81 12.03
CA ALA A 35 -15.59 -2.41 11.27
C ALA A 35 -15.07 -3.57 10.42
N MET A 36 -15.02 -4.78 10.99
CA MET A 36 -14.61 -5.99 10.28
C MET A 36 -15.58 -6.36 9.15
N THR A 37 -16.89 -6.26 9.37
CA THR A 37 -17.90 -6.50 8.32
C THR A 37 -17.70 -5.59 7.10
N GLU A 38 -17.40 -4.31 7.31
CA GLU A 38 -17.09 -3.39 6.20
C GLU A 38 -15.76 -3.72 5.51
N PHE A 39 -14.74 -4.17 6.25
CA PHE A 39 -13.50 -4.65 5.63
C PHE A 39 -13.77 -5.89 4.76
N PHE A 40 -14.60 -6.82 5.22
CA PHE A 40 -15.04 -7.99 4.45
C PHE A 40 -15.83 -7.61 3.19
N GLN A 41 -16.66 -6.57 3.24
CA GLN A 41 -17.33 -6.05 2.04
C GLN A 41 -16.31 -5.55 1.00
N THR A 42 -15.26 -4.87 1.43
CA THR A 42 -14.19 -4.45 0.53
C THR A 42 -13.47 -5.66 -0.08
N VAL A 43 -13.18 -6.69 0.71
CA VAL A 43 -12.62 -7.96 0.22
C VAL A 43 -13.52 -8.56 -0.87
N ASN A 44 -14.81 -8.76 -0.60
CA ASN A 44 -15.75 -9.37 -1.54
C ASN A 44 -15.86 -8.60 -2.86
N LEU A 45 -15.85 -7.26 -2.80
CA LEU A 45 -15.89 -6.42 -3.99
C LEU A 45 -14.60 -6.55 -4.80
N MET A 46 -13.44 -6.52 -4.14
CA MET A 46 -12.15 -6.45 -4.82
C MET A 46 -11.63 -7.80 -5.27
N ALA A 47 -12.01 -8.90 -4.62
CA ALA A 47 -11.64 -10.27 -4.99
C ALA A 47 -12.22 -10.72 -6.34
N GLN A 48 -13.31 -10.10 -6.79
CA GLN A 48 -13.97 -10.39 -8.08
C GLN A 48 -13.13 -9.98 -9.29
N TYR A 49 -12.18 -9.05 -9.13
CA TYR A 49 -11.38 -8.55 -10.24
C TYR A 49 -10.04 -9.27 -10.31
N PRO A 50 -9.66 -9.86 -11.47
CA PRO A 50 -8.40 -10.60 -11.60
C PRO A 50 -7.16 -9.70 -11.44
N ASN A 51 -7.28 -8.41 -11.74
CA ASN A 51 -6.20 -7.44 -11.60
C ASN A 51 -6.12 -6.77 -10.21
N THR A 52 -6.90 -7.22 -9.21
CA THR A 52 -6.62 -6.88 -7.81
C THR A 52 -5.42 -7.70 -7.34
N LEU A 53 -4.29 -7.06 -7.09
CA LEU A 53 -3.04 -7.74 -6.74
C LEU A 53 -2.95 -8.09 -5.25
N GLY A 54 -3.47 -7.22 -4.38
CA GLY A 54 -3.47 -7.47 -2.94
C GLY A 54 -4.21 -6.39 -2.16
N LEU A 55 -4.37 -6.67 -0.86
CA LEU A 55 -5.09 -5.81 0.08
C LEU A 55 -4.12 -5.24 1.11
N HIS A 56 -4.34 -4.00 1.56
CA HIS A 56 -3.65 -3.45 2.73
C HIS A 56 -4.58 -3.49 3.94
N ALA A 57 -4.16 -4.17 5.01
CA ALA A 57 -4.85 -4.19 6.30
C ALA A 57 -4.73 -2.85 7.05
N GLY A 58 -3.76 -2.01 6.68
CA GLY A 58 -3.57 -0.69 7.25
C GLY A 58 -2.52 0.11 6.51
N ASN A 59 -2.60 1.43 6.63
CA ASN A 59 -1.63 2.36 6.07
C ASN A 59 -1.19 3.38 7.13
N SER A 60 0.11 3.36 7.46
CA SER A 60 0.78 4.34 8.29
C SER A 60 0.11 4.54 9.66
N ILE A 61 -0.50 3.49 10.21
CA ILE A 61 -1.21 3.54 11.50
C ILE A 61 -0.20 3.74 12.63
N THR A 62 0.88 2.97 12.61
CA THR A 62 1.99 3.00 13.57
C THR A 62 3.09 3.94 13.03
N ASN A 63 2.83 5.24 13.04
CA ASN A 63 3.78 6.23 12.49
C ASN A 63 4.62 6.96 13.54
N SER A 64 4.58 6.51 14.79
CA SER A 64 5.39 7.03 15.89
C SER A 64 5.55 5.97 16.98
N PRO A 65 6.56 6.07 17.86
CA PRO A 65 6.71 5.19 19.02
C PRO A 65 5.43 5.06 19.86
N LYS A 66 4.67 6.15 20.03
CA LYS A 66 3.44 6.17 20.85
C LYS A 66 2.30 5.33 20.28
N ASN A 67 2.34 5.05 18.98
CA ASN A 67 1.27 4.36 18.27
C ASN A 67 1.61 2.91 17.92
N GLN A 68 2.81 2.41 18.29
CA GLN A 68 3.21 1.03 18.03
C GLN A 68 2.27 0.00 18.69
N ARG A 69 1.57 0.38 19.77
CA ARG A 69 0.52 -0.43 20.40
C ARG A 69 -0.65 -0.83 19.48
N ALA A 70 -0.73 -0.25 18.28
CA ALA A 70 -1.70 -0.65 17.25
C ALA A 70 -1.26 -1.90 16.45
N ALA A 71 0.02 -2.29 16.50
CA ALA A 71 0.55 -3.44 15.77
C ALA A 71 -0.20 -4.75 16.08
N PRO A 72 -0.51 -5.09 17.35
CA PRO A 72 -1.27 -6.31 17.66
C PRO A 72 -2.69 -6.30 17.09
N VAL A 73 -3.34 -5.13 17.02
CA VAL A 73 -4.66 -4.99 16.41
C VAL A 73 -4.58 -5.16 14.89
N ILE A 74 -3.55 -4.61 14.24
CA ILE A 74 -3.31 -4.85 12.81
C ILE A 74 -3.15 -6.35 12.54
N LYS A 75 -2.42 -7.06 13.41
CA LYS A 75 -2.23 -8.51 13.29
C LYS A 75 -3.55 -9.29 13.46
N ALA A 76 -4.44 -8.86 14.37
CA ALA A 76 -5.79 -9.41 14.49
C ALA A 76 -6.68 -9.14 13.27
N VAL A 77 -6.59 -7.95 12.67
CA VAL A 77 -7.29 -7.63 11.41
C VAL A 77 -6.83 -8.54 10.28
N VAL A 78 -5.52 -8.78 10.16
CA VAL A 78 -4.96 -9.71 9.16
C VAL A 78 -5.48 -11.13 9.39
N ARG A 79 -5.46 -11.62 10.64
CA ARG A 79 -6.02 -12.93 11.01
C ARG A 79 -7.44 -13.10 10.53
N ASP A 80 -8.30 -12.14 10.88
CA ASP A 80 -9.72 -12.25 10.58
C ASP A 80 -10.01 -12.09 9.08
N LEU A 81 -9.27 -11.23 8.36
CA LEU A 81 -9.40 -11.13 6.90
C LEU A 81 -9.01 -12.43 6.20
N LYS A 82 -7.94 -13.09 6.66
CA LYS A 82 -7.49 -14.37 6.10
C LYS A 82 -8.50 -15.48 6.35
N GLU A 83 -9.00 -15.60 7.59
CA GLU A 83 -10.02 -16.62 7.91
C GLU A 83 -11.31 -16.38 7.13
N TYR A 84 -11.75 -15.12 7.02
CA TYR A 84 -12.91 -14.75 6.19
C TYR A 84 -12.74 -15.18 4.73
N MET A 85 -11.60 -14.87 4.10
CA MET A 85 -11.34 -15.25 2.71
C MET A 85 -11.27 -16.77 2.52
N LYS A 86 -10.72 -17.50 3.51
CA LYS A 86 -10.67 -18.96 3.48
C LYS A 86 -12.07 -19.57 3.52
N LEU A 87 -12.95 -19.08 4.40
CA LEU A 87 -14.36 -19.51 4.44
C LEU A 87 -15.10 -19.18 3.14
N GLN A 88 -14.91 -17.97 2.60
CA GLN A 88 -15.51 -17.58 1.32
C GLN A 88 -14.99 -18.42 0.15
N ASN A 89 -13.70 -18.75 0.14
CA ASN A 89 -13.10 -19.63 -0.85
C ASN A 89 -13.72 -21.03 -0.78
N ALA A 90 -13.86 -21.60 0.42
CA ALA A 90 -14.49 -22.90 0.61
C ALA A 90 -15.98 -22.91 0.20
N ALA A 91 -16.72 -21.82 0.47
CA ALA A 91 -18.14 -21.72 0.17
C ALA A 91 -18.46 -21.43 -1.30
N SER A 92 -17.65 -20.59 -1.97
CA SER A 92 -17.99 -20.02 -3.29
C SER A 92 -16.85 -20.03 -4.31
N GLY A 93 -15.65 -20.46 -3.93
CA GLY A 93 -14.46 -20.36 -4.77
C GLY A 93 -13.91 -18.94 -4.91
N GLN A 94 -14.33 -17.99 -4.06
CA GLN A 94 -13.77 -16.63 -4.04
C GLN A 94 -12.24 -16.67 -3.97
N ARG A 95 -11.57 -15.82 -4.75
CA ARG A 95 -10.11 -15.72 -4.76
C ARG A 95 -9.60 -15.21 -3.41
N ILE A 96 -8.58 -15.88 -2.88
CA ILE A 96 -7.84 -15.41 -1.70
C ILE A 96 -6.82 -14.37 -2.18
N LEU A 97 -6.93 -13.16 -1.65
CA LEU A 97 -6.01 -12.06 -1.93
C LEU A 97 -4.89 -12.03 -0.89
N PRO A 98 -3.63 -11.76 -1.26
CA PRO A 98 -2.59 -11.53 -0.27
C PRO A 98 -2.87 -10.22 0.49
N ILE A 99 -2.52 -10.19 1.78
CA ILE A 99 -2.73 -9.06 2.68
C ILE A 99 -1.39 -8.50 3.13
N GLY A 100 -1.16 -7.22 2.88
CA GLY A 100 0.01 -6.50 3.35
C GLY A 100 -0.28 -5.35 4.29
N TYR A 101 0.79 -4.63 4.64
CA TYR A 101 0.76 -3.43 5.46
C TYR A 101 1.63 -2.34 4.83
N THR A 102 1.17 -1.08 4.90
CA THR A 102 1.97 0.07 4.49
C THR A 102 2.56 0.79 5.68
N ALA A 103 3.88 0.76 5.83
CA ALA A 103 4.62 1.56 6.79
C ALA A 103 4.70 3.03 6.41
N ALA A 104 4.73 3.88 7.45
CA ALA A 104 4.78 5.33 7.30
C ALA A 104 6.13 5.80 6.75
N THR A 105 7.20 5.08 7.04
CA THR A 105 8.56 5.39 6.60
C THR A 105 9.35 4.09 6.38
N VAL A 106 10.68 4.21 6.35
CA VAL A 106 11.62 3.09 6.31
C VAL A 106 12.67 3.27 7.41
N ASP A 107 12.24 3.33 8.67
CA ASP A 107 13.12 3.51 9.83
C ASP A 107 13.24 2.22 10.68
N LEU A 108 13.88 2.30 11.85
CA LEU A 108 14.02 1.16 12.77
C LEU A 108 12.69 0.77 13.44
N LEU A 109 11.78 1.73 13.63
CA LEU A 109 10.44 1.51 14.14
C LEU A 109 9.69 0.56 13.20
N ASP A 110 9.75 0.87 11.91
CA ASP A 110 9.11 0.13 10.83
C ASP A 110 9.78 -1.24 10.61
N THR A 111 11.08 -1.39 10.85
CA THR A 111 11.76 -2.70 10.80
C THR A 111 11.28 -3.63 11.92
N THR A 112 11.07 -3.09 13.13
CA THR A 112 10.53 -3.84 14.27
C THR A 112 9.09 -4.27 13.99
N LEU A 113 8.30 -3.38 13.40
CA LEU A 113 6.94 -3.65 13.00
C LEU A 113 6.83 -4.69 11.88
N LEU A 114 7.68 -4.59 10.85
CA LEU A 114 7.79 -5.60 9.79
C LEU A 114 8.02 -6.97 10.42
N LYS A 115 9.01 -7.09 11.31
CA LYS A 115 9.29 -8.37 11.99
C LYS A 115 8.07 -8.86 12.76
N TYR A 116 7.40 -8.00 13.51
CA TYR A 116 6.20 -8.39 14.27
C TYR A 116 5.06 -8.90 13.37
N LEU A 117 4.78 -8.17 12.28
CA LEU A 117 3.64 -8.48 11.42
C LEU A 117 3.91 -9.65 10.47
N SER A 118 5.17 -9.96 10.13
CA SER A 118 5.50 -10.96 9.10
C SER A 118 5.87 -12.35 9.63
N VAL A 119 6.23 -12.50 10.91
CA VAL A 119 6.70 -13.79 11.46
C VAL A 119 5.69 -14.42 12.45
N GLY A 120 5.87 -15.71 12.71
CA GLY A 120 5.03 -16.51 13.60
C GLY A 120 3.90 -17.22 12.86
N ASP A 121 2.71 -17.25 13.45
CA ASP A 121 1.54 -17.93 12.87
C ASP A 121 1.15 -17.35 11.49
N PRO A 122 1.23 -18.15 10.40
CA PRO A 122 0.86 -17.72 9.05
C PRO A 122 -0.59 -17.23 8.91
N ALA A 123 -1.49 -17.68 9.80
CA ALA A 123 -2.88 -17.22 9.80
C ALA A 123 -2.98 -15.73 10.16
N SER A 124 -2.03 -15.18 10.94
CA SER A 124 -2.03 -13.78 11.40
C SER A 124 -0.87 -12.94 10.83
N ALA A 125 0.10 -13.57 10.16
CA ALA A 125 1.19 -12.87 9.49
C ALA A 125 0.71 -12.17 8.21
N ILE A 126 1.32 -11.04 7.85
CA ILE A 126 1.12 -10.39 6.54
C ILE A 126 1.87 -11.14 5.43
N ASP A 127 1.38 -11.02 4.19
CA ASP A 127 1.92 -11.67 3.00
C ASP A 127 2.90 -10.78 2.22
N PHE A 128 2.81 -9.46 2.38
CA PHE A 128 3.77 -8.51 1.79
C PHE A 128 3.88 -7.24 2.62
N TRP A 129 4.98 -6.52 2.45
CA TRP A 129 5.23 -5.26 3.12
C TRP A 129 5.40 -4.13 2.13
N THR A 130 4.87 -2.97 2.48
CA THR A 130 5.13 -1.75 1.72
C THR A 130 5.55 -0.62 2.62
N CYS A 131 6.24 0.34 2.04
CA CYS A 131 6.72 1.50 2.78
C CYS A 131 6.69 2.77 1.92
N ASN A 132 6.44 3.90 2.58
CA ASN A 132 6.63 5.20 1.98
C ASN A 132 8.11 5.58 2.06
N CYS A 133 8.78 5.69 0.91
CA CYS A 133 10.23 5.88 0.82
C CYS A 133 10.58 7.24 0.18
N TYR A 134 10.83 8.23 1.03
CA TYR A 134 11.17 9.60 0.62
C TYR A 134 12.63 9.97 1.00
N MET A 135 13.58 9.06 0.78
CA MET A 135 14.99 9.28 1.13
C MET A 135 15.85 9.82 -0.03
N TRP A 136 15.39 9.72 -1.28
CA TRP A 136 16.13 10.16 -2.46
C TRP A 136 15.60 11.49 -2.97
N ALA A 137 16.45 12.53 -2.95
CA ALA A 137 16.11 13.88 -3.37
C ALA A 137 17.08 14.38 -4.45
N GLY A 138 16.55 14.79 -5.61
CA GLY A 138 17.35 15.35 -6.70
C GLY A 138 18.41 14.39 -7.24
N LYS A 139 19.58 14.94 -7.58
CA LYS A 139 20.72 14.14 -8.01
C LYS A 139 21.33 13.44 -6.81
N SER A 140 21.28 12.11 -6.79
CA SER A 140 21.79 11.33 -5.67
C SER A 140 22.34 9.98 -6.15
N ASN A 141 22.71 9.11 -5.22
CA ASN A 141 23.15 7.74 -5.45
C ASN A 141 22.80 6.89 -4.21
N LEU A 142 23.02 5.58 -4.26
CA LEU A 142 22.66 4.65 -3.17
C LEU A 142 23.25 5.03 -1.80
N GLN A 143 24.47 5.60 -1.79
CA GLN A 143 25.11 6.03 -0.55
C GLN A 143 24.52 7.34 -0.04
N MET A 144 24.41 8.34 -0.90
CA MET A 144 23.91 9.68 -0.54
C MET A 144 22.43 9.67 -0.13
N SER A 145 21.60 8.85 -0.77
CA SER A 145 20.18 8.69 -0.41
C SER A 145 19.97 7.84 0.84
N GLY A 146 20.97 7.09 1.29
CA GLY A 146 20.83 6.10 2.36
C GLY A 146 20.19 4.78 1.92
N TYR A 147 19.99 4.55 0.62
CA TYR A 147 19.46 3.29 0.10
C TYR A 147 20.39 2.09 0.40
N ASN A 148 21.72 2.28 0.51
CA ASN A 148 22.61 1.21 0.97
C ASN A 148 22.22 0.69 2.37
N SER A 149 21.95 1.60 3.30
CA SER A 149 21.50 1.25 4.65
C SER A 149 20.07 0.72 4.65
N LEU A 150 19.26 1.06 3.65
CA LEU A 150 17.92 0.51 3.46
C LEU A 150 17.98 -0.96 3.02
N ILE A 151 18.82 -1.28 2.03
CA ILE A 151 19.07 -2.65 1.55
C ILE A 151 19.52 -3.53 2.73
N GLN A 152 20.55 -3.10 3.46
CA GLN A 152 21.10 -3.87 4.59
C GLN A 152 20.08 -4.18 5.69
N ARG A 153 19.08 -3.31 5.90
CA ARG A 153 18.05 -3.51 6.92
C ARG A 153 16.93 -4.46 6.48
N LEU A 154 16.69 -4.57 5.18
CA LEU A 154 15.51 -5.25 4.63
C LEU A 154 15.84 -6.53 3.84
N GLN A 155 17.11 -6.76 3.49
CA GLN A 155 17.54 -7.93 2.71
C GLN A 155 17.16 -9.29 3.32
N ASP A 156 16.98 -9.36 4.63
CA ASP A 156 16.63 -10.58 5.36
C ASP A 156 15.12 -10.75 5.57
N ALA A 157 14.28 -9.90 4.95
CA ALA A 157 12.84 -10.08 5.02
C ALA A 157 12.39 -11.37 4.33
N ALA A 158 11.46 -12.08 4.97
CA ALA A 158 10.91 -13.34 4.46
C ALA A 158 9.70 -13.15 3.53
N ILE A 159 9.31 -11.90 3.26
CA ILE A 159 8.14 -11.55 2.46
C ILE A 159 8.50 -10.47 1.43
N PRO A 160 7.79 -10.38 0.29
CA PRO A 160 8.01 -9.32 -0.69
C PRO A 160 7.89 -7.92 -0.08
N ILE A 161 8.81 -7.04 -0.47
CA ILE A 161 8.81 -5.63 -0.08
C ILE A 161 8.71 -4.75 -1.32
N PHE A 162 7.87 -3.71 -1.31
CA PHE A 162 7.90 -2.69 -2.36
C PHE A 162 7.61 -1.28 -1.82
N MET A 163 8.04 -0.27 -2.56
CA MET A 163 7.77 1.12 -2.19
C MET A 163 6.35 1.48 -2.58
N SER A 164 5.42 1.62 -1.63
CA SER A 164 4.06 2.09 -1.92
C SER A 164 4.02 3.55 -2.36
N GLU A 165 5.00 4.32 -1.92
CA GLU A 165 5.21 5.70 -2.33
C GLU A 165 6.70 6.00 -2.43
N TYR A 166 7.11 6.71 -3.47
CA TYR A 166 8.41 7.38 -3.56
C TYR A 166 8.33 8.61 -4.45
N GLY A 167 9.39 9.42 -4.44
CA GLY A 167 9.54 10.57 -5.34
C GLY A 167 9.48 11.90 -4.61
N VAL A 168 10.53 12.20 -3.83
CA VAL A 168 10.69 13.47 -3.11
C VAL A 168 10.54 14.62 -4.09
N ASN A 169 9.61 15.54 -3.81
CA ASN A 169 9.30 16.65 -4.72
C ASN A 169 10.23 17.85 -4.55
N MET A 170 11.48 17.66 -4.11
CA MET A 170 12.48 18.72 -3.99
C MET A 170 13.87 18.16 -4.34
N PRO A 171 14.63 18.81 -5.24
CA PRO A 171 14.26 19.95 -6.08
C PRO A 171 13.21 19.60 -7.14
N ASN A 172 12.48 20.60 -7.63
CA ASN A 172 11.52 20.48 -8.74
C ASN A 172 12.06 21.10 -10.05
N PRO A 173 11.70 20.56 -11.23
CA PRO A 173 10.95 19.31 -11.44
C PRO A 173 11.76 18.08 -11.00
N ARG A 174 11.08 17.02 -10.55
CA ARG A 174 11.71 15.79 -10.05
C ARG A 174 12.52 15.11 -11.14
N LEU A 175 13.65 14.52 -10.77
CA LEU A 175 14.50 13.78 -11.71
C LEU A 175 14.10 12.31 -11.83
N PHE A 176 13.49 11.73 -10.79
CA PHE A 176 13.14 10.30 -10.72
C PHE A 176 14.33 9.35 -10.94
N GLU A 177 15.56 9.77 -10.62
CA GLU A 177 16.75 8.90 -10.71
C GLU A 177 16.64 7.71 -9.75
N GLU A 178 15.88 7.85 -8.66
CA GLU A 178 15.53 6.77 -7.74
C GLU A 178 14.74 5.64 -8.42
N THR A 179 14.03 5.90 -9.52
CA THR A 179 13.39 4.84 -10.32
C THR A 179 14.45 3.94 -10.95
N LEU A 180 15.55 4.51 -11.47
CA LEU A 180 16.67 3.72 -12.00
C LEU A 180 17.31 2.88 -10.89
N ALA A 181 17.51 3.48 -9.72
CA ALA A 181 18.08 2.79 -8.57
C ALA A 181 17.18 1.64 -8.09
N LEU A 182 15.86 1.86 -7.98
CA LEU A 182 14.90 0.88 -7.49
C LEU A 182 14.89 -0.42 -8.31
N TYR A 183 15.11 -0.32 -9.62
CA TYR A 183 15.19 -1.47 -10.52
C TYR A 183 16.64 -1.91 -10.84
N SER A 184 17.64 -1.37 -10.15
CA SER A 184 19.03 -1.83 -10.27
C SER A 184 19.21 -3.20 -9.60
N PRO A 185 20.20 -4.01 -10.02
CA PRO A 185 20.45 -5.34 -9.43
C PRO A 185 20.58 -5.34 -7.90
N GLN A 186 21.18 -4.30 -7.31
CA GLN A 186 21.32 -4.21 -5.84
C GLN A 186 19.99 -4.01 -5.12
N MET A 187 19.07 -3.22 -5.69
CA MET A 187 17.78 -2.95 -5.07
C MET A 187 16.77 -4.05 -5.37
N SER A 188 16.78 -4.61 -6.59
CA SER A 188 15.81 -5.63 -7.03
C SER A 188 15.95 -6.96 -6.29
N GLN A 189 17.06 -7.21 -5.60
CA GLN A 189 17.24 -8.34 -4.70
C GLN A 189 16.43 -8.21 -3.39
N VAL A 190 16.00 -6.98 -3.04
CA VAL A 190 15.26 -6.69 -1.79
C VAL A 190 13.86 -6.17 -2.08
N PHE A 191 13.71 -5.35 -3.12
CA PHE A 191 12.45 -4.69 -3.47
C PHE A 191 11.85 -5.26 -4.75
N SER A 192 10.56 -5.56 -4.69
CA SER A 192 9.70 -5.92 -5.82
C SER A 192 9.18 -4.71 -6.60
N GLY A 193 9.96 -3.60 -6.64
CA GLY A 193 9.60 -2.36 -7.32
C GLY A 193 8.86 -1.33 -6.42
N GLY A 194 8.01 -0.50 -7.05
CA GLY A 194 7.26 0.52 -6.31
C GLY A 194 6.46 1.50 -7.16
N CYS A 195 5.64 2.32 -6.48
CA CYS A 195 4.72 3.28 -7.04
C CYS A 195 5.18 4.73 -6.79
N ALA A 196 5.35 5.50 -7.87
CA ALA A 196 5.66 6.92 -7.76
C ALA A 196 4.44 7.69 -7.22
N TYR A 197 4.64 8.53 -6.20
CA TYR A 197 3.57 9.33 -5.61
C TYR A 197 3.55 10.74 -6.24
N THR A 198 2.47 11.21 -6.86
CA THR A 198 1.20 10.54 -7.17
C THR A 198 0.70 11.01 -8.54
N PHE A 199 -0.29 10.32 -9.12
CA PHE A 199 -0.77 10.65 -10.47
C PHE A 199 -1.36 12.07 -10.55
N TRP A 200 -2.36 12.37 -9.72
CA TRP A 200 -3.08 13.65 -9.76
C TRP A 200 -2.42 14.73 -8.90
N GLU A 201 -2.32 15.94 -9.44
CA GLU A 201 -1.88 17.11 -8.69
C GLU A 201 -2.86 17.47 -7.59
N ALA A 202 -2.30 17.70 -6.40
CA ALA A 202 -3.00 18.13 -5.22
C ALA A 202 -2.23 19.31 -4.57
N PRO A 203 -2.76 19.95 -3.50
CA PRO A 203 -2.08 21.07 -2.85
C PRO A 203 -0.65 20.76 -2.35
N ASN A 204 -0.33 19.49 -2.11
CA ASN A 204 1.01 19.05 -1.70
C ASN A 204 2.05 19.08 -2.84
N SER A 205 1.64 19.36 -4.09
CA SER A 205 2.52 19.49 -5.26
C SER A 205 3.33 18.23 -5.59
N TYR A 206 2.71 17.05 -5.50
CA TYR A 206 3.30 15.75 -5.87
C TYR A 206 2.74 15.16 -7.17
N GLY A 207 1.77 15.81 -7.80
CA GLY A 207 1.12 15.27 -8.99
C GLY A 207 2.07 15.12 -10.17
N LEU A 208 1.72 14.19 -11.04
CA LEU A 208 2.36 14.02 -12.35
C LEU A 208 1.53 14.65 -13.47
N VAL A 209 0.23 14.80 -13.25
CA VAL A 209 -0.71 15.46 -14.16
C VAL A 209 -1.73 16.33 -13.42
N ASP A 210 -2.29 17.32 -14.09
CA ASP A 210 -3.37 18.16 -13.57
C ASP A 210 -4.43 18.37 -14.67
N LEU A 211 -5.72 18.27 -14.34
CA LEU A 211 -6.80 18.43 -15.31
C LEU A 211 -7.45 19.80 -15.10
N VAL A 212 -7.30 20.69 -16.08
CA VAL A 212 -8.03 21.95 -16.10
C VAL A 212 -9.50 21.63 -16.38
N ASN A 213 -10.39 21.98 -15.44
CA ASN A 213 -11.83 21.64 -15.39
C ASN A 213 -12.15 20.24 -14.81
N GLN A 214 -11.48 19.81 -13.75
CA GLN A 214 -11.92 18.63 -13.00
C GLN A 214 -13.38 18.78 -12.54
N GLU A 215 -14.19 17.74 -12.74
CA GLU A 215 -15.49 17.64 -12.07
C GLU A 215 -15.28 17.70 -10.56
N HIS A 216 -15.87 18.70 -9.92
CA HIS A 216 -15.67 18.96 -8.51
C HIS A 216 -16.71 18.25 -7.64
N PRO A 217 -16.38 17.86 -6.39
CA PRO A 217 -17.36 17.30 -5.46
C PRO A 217 -18.55 18.25 -5.31
N ARG A 218 -19.77 17.70 -5.32
CA ARG A 218 -21.04 18.45 -5.27
C ARG A 218 -21.16 19.45 -4.09
N ASN A 219 -20.33 19.29 -3.06
CA ASN A 219 -20.37 20.09 -1.83
C ASN A 219 -19.30 21.21 -1.80
N SER A 220 -18.60 21.50 -2.89
CA SER A 220 -17.63 22.62 -2.95
C SER A 220 -18.36 23.94 -3.25
N SER A 221 -17.96 25.04 -2.59
CA SER A 221 -18.46 26.37 -2.95
C SER A 221 -17.99 26.79 -4.35
N ALA A 222 -18.74 27.66 -5.02
CA ALA A 222 -18.36 28.20 -6.33
C ALA A 222 -16.99 28.89 -6.29
N GLU A 223 -16.68 29.61 -5.21
CA GLU A 223 -15.37 30.26 -5.01
C GLU A 223 -14.22 29.24 -4.92
N ALA A 224 -14.41 28.14 -4.20
CA ALA A 224 -13.39 27.10 -4.08
C ALA A 224 -13.16 26.37 -5.41
N VAL A 225 -14.21 26.21 -6.22
CA VAL A 225 -14.13 25.68 -7.58
C VAL A 225 -13.32 26.63 -8.47
N GLU A 226 -13.66 27.92 -8.47
CA GLU A 226 -12.98 28.93 -9.29
C GLU A 226 -11.50 29.07 -8.90
N GLN A 227 -11.20 29.09 -7.59
CA GLN A 227 -9.82 29.17 -7.12
C GLN A 227 -8.98 27.96 -7.59
N ARG A 228 -9.54 26.74 -7.50
CA ARG A 228 -8.85 25.53 -7.98
C ARG A 228 -8.65 25.56 -9.49
N HIS A 229 -9.65 26.01 -10.23
CA HIS A 229 -9.56 26.19 -11.68
C HIS A 229 -8.42 27.15 -12.05
N GLN A 230 -8.34 28.32 -11.40
CA GLN A 230 -7.31 29.31 -11.67
C GLN A 230 -5.90 28.81 -11.32
N VAL A 231 -5.76 28.03 -10.23
CA VAL A 231 -4.48 27.37 -9.87
C VAL A 231 -4.08 26.34 -10.93
N ALA A 232 -5.01 25.51 -11.41
CA ALA A 232 -4.74 24.54 -12.47
C ALA A 232 -4.34 25.23 -13.78
N LEU A 233 -5.02 26.32 -14.17
CA LEU A 233 -4.65 27.15 -15.33
C LEU A 233 -3.25 27.74 -15.20
N THR A 234 -2.90 28.23 -14.01
CA THR A 234 -1.57 28.80 -13.75
C THR A 234 -0.48 27.74 -13.94
N ARG A 235 -0.70 26.52 -13.45
CA ARG A 235 0.22 25.38 -13.68
C ARG A 235 0.28 24.99 -15.15
N ALA A 236 -0.87 24.90 -15.82
CA ALA A 236 -0.95 24.57 -17.24
C ALA A 236 -0.16 25.56 -18.10
N ASN A 237 -0.14 26.85 -17.74
CA ASN A 237 0.58 27.90 -18.47
C ASN A 237 2.06 28.04 -18.07
N ASN A 238 2.49 27.38 -17.00
CA ASN A 238 3.88 27.37 -16.58
C ASN A 238 4.69 26.32 -17.36
N THR A 239 5.47 26.78 -18.35
CA THR A 239 6.33 25.92 -19.19
C THR A 239 7.45 25.21 -18.44
N LYS A 240 7.82 25.68 -17.23
CA LYS A 240 8.78 24.98 -16.36
C LYS A 240 8.16 23.80 -15.60
N LYS A 241 6.82 23.75 -15.50
CA LYS A 241 6.08 22.68 -14.82
C LYS A 241 5.42 21.74 -15.83
N THR A 242 4.68 22.30 -16.79
CA THR A 242 3.93 21.55 -17.80
C THR A 242 4.80 21.29 -19.03
N ALA A 243 4.93 20.02 -19.40
CA ALA A 243 5.66 19.56 -20.56
C ALA A 243 4.74 19.39 -21.79
N GLU A 244 3.53 18.89 -21.57
CA GLU A 244 2.56 18.59 -22.63
C GLU A 244 1.14 18.95 -22.17
N LYS A 245 0.28 19.36 -23.11
CA LYS A 245 -1.16 19.52 -22.89
C LYS A 245 -1.92 18.56 -23.82
N ARG A 246 -2.89 17.83 -23.27
CA ARG A 246 -3.81 16.97 -24.02
C ARG A 246 -5.24 17.48 -23.86
N TYR A 247 -5.94 17.60 -24.97
CA TYR A 247 -7.34 18.04 -24.99
C TYR A 247 -8.24 16.81 -24.96
N THR A 248 -9.09 16.72 -23.94
CA THR A 248 -10.09 15.67 -23.78
C THR A 248 -11.48 16.29 -23.72
N ASP A 249 -12.49 15.44 -23.85
CA ASP A 249 -13.89 15.78 -23.58
C ASP A 249 -14.14 16.33 -22.17
N ARG A 250 -13.30 15.93 -21.20
CA ARG A 250 -13.38 16.38 -19.80
C ARG A 250 -12.51 17.61 -19.47
N GLY A 251 -11.78 18.16 -20.44
CA GLY A 251 -10.96 19.36 -20.25
C GLY A 251 -9.54 19.23 -20.78
N THR A 252 -8.65 20.13 -20.34
CA THR A 252 -7.24 20.11 -20.77
C THR A 252 -6.39 19.42 -19.71
N LEU A 253 -5.89 18.23 -20.02
CA LEU A 253 -4.95 17.50 -19.18
C LEU A 253 -3.54 18.06 -19.38
N SER A 254 -2.98 18.66 -18.35
CA SER A 254 -1.59 19.10 -18.29
C SER A 254 -0.73 17.94 -17.78
N VAL A 255 0.26 17.55 -18.57
CA VAL A 255 1.25 16.53 -18.22
C VAL A 255 2.55 17.24 -17.82
N PHE A 256 3.04 16.96 -16.61
CA PHE A 256 4.21 17.66 -16.06
C PHE A 256 5.53 17.03 -16.51
N HIS A 257 6.62 17.81 -16.44
CA HIS A 257 7.99 17.33 -16.71
C HIS A 257 8.36 16.13 -15.84
N ASP A 258 7.85 16.09 -14.61
CA ASP A 258 7.94 14.97 -13.68
C ASP A 258 7.45 13.66 -14.30
N PHE A 259 6.28 13.65 -14.97
CA PHE A 259 5.74 12.45 -15.60
C PHE A 259 6.60 11.97 -16.77
N ILE A 260 7.12 12.91 -17.57
CA ILE A 260 7.98 12.61 -18.71
C ILE A 260 9.26 11.90 -18.24
N ARG A 261 9.92 12.44 -17.22
CA ARG A 261 11.15 11.88 -16.65
C ARG A 261 10.92 10.54 -15.97
N TYR A 262 9.85 10.40 -15.20
CA TYR A 262 9.46 9.11 -14.61
C TYR A 262 9.31 8.04 -15.70
N ARG A 263 8.57 8.37 -16.77
CA ARG A 263 8.36 7.44 -17.90
C ARG A 263 9.66 7.08 -18.62
N GLU A 264 10.55 8.06 -18.83
CA GLU A 264 11.85 7.84 -19.45
C GLU A 264 12.74 6.92 -18.61
N ASN A 265 12.84 7.17 -17.30
CA ASN A 265 13.63 6.35 -16.39
C ASN A 265 13.05 4.94 -16.27
N LEU A 266 11.73 4.80 -16.14
CA LEU A 266 11.07 3.49 -16.12
C LEU A 266 11.26 2.72 -17.44
N LYS A 267 11.32 3.40 -18.58
CA LYS A 267 11.63 2.75 -19.86
C LYS A 267 13.08 2.26 -19.88
N ALA A 268 14.01 3.02 -19.32
CA ALA A 268 15.43 2.68 -19.27
C ALA A 268 15.72 1.46 -18.36
N THR A 269 14.80 1.07 -17.48
CA THR A 269 14.97 -0.10 -16.61
C THR A 269 14.46 -1.40 -17.22
N ARG A 270 13.84 -1.37 -18.41
CA ARG A 270 13.21 -2.56 -19.03
C ARG A 270 14.20 -3.66 -19.39
N ASP A 271 15.42 -3.28 -19.76
CA ASP A 271 16.46 -4.19 -20.24
C ASP A 271 17.49 -4.51 -19.13
N ILE A 272 17.24 -4.09 -17.89
CA ILE A 272 18.11 -4.44 -16.76
C ILE A 272 17.89 -5.92 -16.46
N GLU A 273 18.92 -6.73 -16.70
CA GLU A 273 18.89 -8.15 -16.35
C GLU A 273 18.74 -8.31 -14.84
N SER A 274 17.73 -9.09 -14.47
CA SER A 274 17.54 -9.50 -13.09
C SER A 274 18.60 -10.53 -12.73
N THR A 275 19.32 -10.29 -11.63
CA THR A 275 20.19 -11.30 -11.00
C THR A 275 19.41 -12.17 -10.00
N TRP A 276 18.07 -12.14 -10.07
CA TRP A 276 17.19 -12.81 -9.14
C TRP A 276 17.25 -14.34 -9.32
N GLU A 277 17.80 -15.02 -8.32
CA GLU A 277 17.80 -16.48 -8.21
C GLU A 277 16.59 -16.93 -7.40
N GLY A 278 15.42 -17.04 -8.06
CA GLY A 278 14.12 -17.25 -7.41
C GLY A 278 14.06 -18.39 -6.42
N ASP A 279 14.49 -19.59 -6.84
CA ASP A 279 14.46 -20.78 -5.99
C ASP A 279 15.34 -20.66 -4.74
N VAL A 280 16.40 -19.83 -4.79
CA VAL A 280 17.27 -19.58 -3.63
C VAL A 280 16.56 -18.62 -2.68
N MET A 281 16.04 -17.51 -3.18
CA MET A 281 15.37 -16.52 -2.34
C MET A 281 14.09 -17.05 -1.69
N GLU A 282 13.30 -17.86 -2.40
CA GLU A 282 12.09 -18.49 -1.83
C GLU A 282 12.43 -19.48 -0.70
N ARG A 283 13.49 -20.27 -0.87
CA ARG A 283 13.97 -21.18 0.19
C ARG A 283 14.49 -20.41 1.40
N GLU A 284 15.33 -19.41 1.18
CA GLU A 284 15.85 -18.56 2.25
C GLU A 284 14.72 -17.82 2.98
N ALA A 285 13.71 -17.34 2.26
CA ALA A 285 12.54 -16.70 2.84
C ALA A 285 11.75 -17.68 3.73
N ALA A 286 11.52 -18.92 3.28
CA ALA A 286 10.86 -19.95 4.07
C ALA A 286 11.64 -20.29 5.37
N GLU A 287 12.96 -20.38 5.29
CA GLU A 287 13.83 -20.60 6.45
C GLU A 287 13.79 -19.41 7.42
N ARG A 288 13.88 -18.17 6.91
CA ARG A 288 13.82 -16.93 7.71
C ARG A 288 12.46 -16.69 8.34
N GLY A 289 11.38 -17.19 7.73
CA GLY A 289 10.02 -17.05 8.26
C GLY A 289 9.70 -18.00 9.41
N ASN A 290 10.41 -19.13 9.54
CA ASN A 290 10.19 -20.13 10.58
C ASN A 290 10.87 -19.74 11.91
N VAL A 291 10.29 -18.76 12.60
CA VAL A 291 10.82 -18.21 13.85
C VAL A 291 9.90 -18.51 15.02
N ASP A 292 10.48 -19.01 16.11
CA ASP A 292 9.78 -19.11 17.40
C ASP A 292 9.60 -17.71 18.00
N THR A 293 8.36 -17.19 17.90
CA THR A 293 8.02 -15.87 18.42
C THR A 293 7.87 -15.82 19.95
N THR A 294 7.86 -16.95 20.66
CA THR A 294 7.68 -16.97 22.13
C THR A 294 8.85 -16.35 22.88
N GLN A 295 10.02 -16.30 22.26
CA GLN A 295 11.23 -15.71 22.83
C GLN A 295 11.43 -14.24 22.43
N MET A 296 10.49 -13.66 21.69
CA MET A 296 10.59 -12.29 21.18
C MET A 296 9.87 -11.30 22.11
N SER A 297 10.48 -10.13 22.29
CA SER A 297 9.86 -9.00 22.99
C SER A 297 9.55 -7.86 22.02
N TRP A 298 8.54 -7.07 22.37
CA TRP A 298 8.01 -6.00 21.53
C TRP A 298 7.95 -4.68 22.31
N PRO A 299 8.00 -3.52 21.63
CA PRO A 299 8.18 -2.22 22.28
C PRO A 299 6.90 -1.65 22.93
N TRP A 300 5.78 -2.37 22.91
CA TRP A 300 4.55 -1.97 23.59
C TRP A 300 4.35 -2.76 24.88
N GLU A 301 3.56 -2.18 25.78
CA GLU A 301 3.32 -2.74 27.11
C GLU A 301 2.66 -4.13 27.04
N PRO A 302 2.91 -5.03 28.01
CA PRO A 302 2.43 -6.41 27.99
C PRO A 302 0.92 -6.59 27.86
N GLU A 303 0.11 -5.62 28.27
CA GLU A 303 -1.35 -5.64 28.11
C GLU A 303 -1.80 -5.43 26.65
N HIS A 304 -0.94 -4.88 25.80
CA HIS A 304 -1.23 -4.67 24.38
C HIS A 304 -0.86 -5.93 23.59
N GLN A 305 -1.68 -6.97 23.70
CA GLN A 305 -1.55 -8.21 22.91
C GLN A 305 -2.54 -8.24 21.75
N MET A 306 -2.34 -9.18 20.82
CA MET A 306 -3.29 -9.37 19.72
C MET A 306 -4.64 -9.75 20.32
N PRO A 307 -5.72 -8.97 20.09
CA PRO A 307 -7.02 -9.28 20.67
C PRO A 307 -7.62 -10.56 20.07
N ASP A 308 -8.49 -11.21 20.85
CA ASP A 308 -9.38 -12.24 20.33
C ASP A 308 -10.26 -11.67 19.21
N THR A 309 -10.77 -12.55 18.37
CA THR A 309 -11.61 -12.15 17.25
C THR A 309 -12.91 -11.50 17.74
N VAL A 310 -13.29 -10.42 17.07
CA VAL A 310 -14.59 -9.74 17.25
C VAL A 310 -15.66 -10.27 16.30
N VAL A 311 -15.32 -11.28 15.51
CA VAL A 311 -16.19 -11.89 14.51
C VAL A 311 -16.81 -13.16 15.10
N ASP A 312 -18.13 -13.29 14.96
CA ASP A 312 -18.81 -14.54 15.25
C ASP A 312 -18.65 -15.49 14.05
N TRP A 313 -17.59 -16.31 14.10
CA TRP A 313 -17.26 -17.25 13.03
C TRP A 313 -18.33 -18.32 12.84
N GLN A 314 -18.97 -18.76 13.92
CA GLN A 314 -20.03 -19.76 13.85
C GLN A 314 -21.23 -19.20 13.07
N GLN A 315 -21.66 -17.98 13.43
CA GLN A 315 -22.73 -17.31 12.69
C GLN A 315 -22.37 -17.14 11.21
N LEU A 316 -21.15 -16.68 10.92
CA LEU A 316 -20.71 -16.48 9.54
C LEU A 316 -20.68 -17.78 8.73
N GLU A 317 -20.19 -18.89 9.31
CA GLU A 317 -20.19 -20.20 8.66
C GLU A 317 -21.62 -20.71 8.40
N ASP A 318 -22.55 -20.48 9.32
CA ASP A 318 -23.95 -20.85 9.16
C ASP A 318 -24.64 -20.01 8.07
N GLU A 319 -24.29 -18.73 7.93
CA GLU A 319 -24.72 -17.86 6.84
C GLU A 319 -24.16 -18.31 5.48
N LEU A 320 -22.86 -18.61 5.40
CA LEU A 320 -22.18 -19.03 4.17
C LEU A 320 -22.63 -20.43 3.70
N SER A 321 -22.92 -21.34 4.64
CA SER A 321 -23.42 -22.69 4.33
C SER A 321 -24.93 -22.76 4.08
N GLY A 322 -25.65 -21.64 4.19
CA GLY A 322 -27.10 -21.56 4.02
C GLY A 322 -27.91 -22.20 5.15
N LYS A 323 -27.27 -22.61 6.26
CA LYS A 323 -27.94 -23.20 7.43
C LYS A 323 -28.76 -22.17 8.21
N GLY A 324 -28.38 -20.89 8.17
CA GLY A 324 -29.13 -19.80 8.81
C GLY A 324 -30.53 -19.53 8.23
N LEU A 325 -30.81 -19.99 7.00
CA LEU A 325 -32.11 -19.81 6.34
C LEU A 325 -33.20 -20.78 6.85
N LEU A 326 -32.85 -21.79 7.65
CA LEU A 326 -33.80 -22.78 8.17
C LEU A 326 -34.54 -22.35 9.46
N TYR A 327 -34.14 -21.24 10.09
CA TYR A 327 -34.75 -20.75 11.34
C TYR A 327 -35.80 -19.64 11.15
N VAL A 328 -36.15 -19.32 9.90
CA VAL A 328 -37.22 -18.35 9.58
C VAL A 328 -38.23 -19.00 8.62
N MET A 329 -38.95 -20.01 9.10
CA MET A 329 -40.21 -20.48 8.51
C MET A 329 -41.23 -20.82 9.58
#